data_AF-A0A4U0RZG0-F1
#
_entry.id   AF-A0A4U0RZG0-F1
#
_cell.length_a   1.000
_cell.length_b   1.000
_cell.length_c   1.000
_cell.angle_alpha   90.00
_cell.angle_beta   90.00
_cell.angle_gamma   90.00
#
_symmetry.space_group_name_H-M   'P 1'
#
loop_
_entity.id
_entity.type
_entity.pdbx_description
1 polymer ?
#
loop_
_entity_poly.entity_id
_entity_poly.type
_entity_poly.pdbx_seq_one_letter_code
_entity_poly.pdbx_strand_id
1 'polypeptide(L)'
;MTSDTRLSEQPAQDLSPVPDRDRADEAEQEPASPRGFFGRVIDALKGGDSSETEGDEGEHHAAGRPGLVNLRRMRVDDVAIPKVEIIAAPLNITLDDLVTMFREHGFTRIPVFRGTLDSPLGLIHLKDLTLKHGFGAGGKFTLRPMLRPMLYVPPSMPIGVLLQQMQQKRIHMALVIDEYGGVDGLVTIEDLIEQVIGEIEDEHDEDEGGLWIHEKTGQWLIQARAALSDVEAETGLRLVENEDEEVDTLGGLIFMLAGRVPLRGEVITHPSGAEFEVVEADPRRLKRIRLRMTNVATPSERSRADA
;
A
#
# COMPACT_ATOMS: atom_id res chain seq x y z
N MET A 1 58.41 49.09 51.87
CA MET A 1 59.12 48.75 50.61
C MET A 1 58.03 48.52 49.56
N THR A 2 57.85 49.32 48.50
CA THR A 2 58.77 49.68 47.38
C THR A 2 59.12 48.45 46.54
N SER A 3 58.79 48.33 45.25
CA SER A 3 58.14 49.25 44.28
C SER A 3 57.32 48.41 43.27
N ASP A 4 56.14 48.81 42.80
CA ASP A 4 55.78 49.91 41.86
C ASP A 4 56.29 49.70 40.41
N THR A 5 55.36 49.38 39.49
CA THR A 5 55.44 49.62 38.04
C THR A 5 54.04 49.94 37.51
N ARG A 6 53.79 51.22 37.23
CA ARG A 6 52.68 51.79 36.44
C ARG A 6 53.00 51.70 34.93
N LEU A 7 52.15 52.10 33.96
CA LEU A 7 50.75 52.56 33.96
C LEU A 7 50.01 51.68 32.88
N SER A 8 49.22 52.03 31.85
CA SER A 8 48.43 53.17 31.32
C SER A 8 47.68 52.59 30.09
N GLU A 9 46.50 53.00 29.63
CA GLU A 9 45.34 53.80 30.06
C GLU A 9 44.29 53.68 28.91
N GLN A 10 43.04 54.10 29.11
CA GLN A 10 41.98 54.14 28.07
C GLN A 10 41.83 55.59 27.52
N PRO A 11 40.99 55.87 26.49
CA PRO A 11 39.54 56.06 26.71
C PRO A 11 38.64 55.57 25.54
N ALA A 12 37.37 55.99 25.52
CA ALA A 12 36.29 55.53 24.63
C ALA A 12 35.59 56.70 23.88
N GLN A 13 34.32 56.51 23.46
CA GLN A 13 33.38 57.47 22.82
C GLN A 13 33.57 57.67 21.29
N ASP A 14 32.55 57.94 20.46
CA ASP A 14 31.06 57.84 20.55
C ASP A 14 30.47 58.04 19.10
N LEU A 15 29.14 58.12 18.98
CA LEU A 15 28.31 58.70 17.90
C LEU A 15 27.73 57.75 16.82
N SER A 16 26.39 57.70 16.81
CA SER A 16 25.55 57.49 15.61
C SER A 16 25.15 58.88 15.04
N PRO A 17 24.83 59.03 13.74
CA PRO A 17 23.41 58.89 13.35
C PRO A 17 23.14 58.37 11.91
N VAL A 18 21.84 58.15 11.65
CA VAL A 18 21.14 57.83 10.38
C VAL A 18 20.75 59.20 9.72
N PRO A 19 20.48 59.40 8.38
CA PRO A 19 19.72 58.48 7.52
C PRO A 19 19.85 58.51 5.96
N ASP A 20 19.13 57.54 5.35
CA ASP A 20 18.37 57.52 4.07
C ASP A 20 19.01 57.73 2.66
N ARG A 21 18.64 56.80 1.75
CA ARG A 21 18.42 56.89 0.27
C ARG A 21 19.56 57.36 -0.66
N ASP A 22 19.69 56.87 -1.91
CA ASP A 22 18.76 56.12 -2.77
C ASP A 22 19.50 55.34 -3.89
N ARG A 23 18.81 54.38 -4.56
CA ARG A 23 19.22 53.63 -5.80
C ARG A 23 20.41 52.64 -5.70
N ALA A 24 20.47 51.55 -6.48
CA ALA A 24 19.44 50.85 -7.27
C ALA A 24 19.88 49.40 -7.59
N ASP A 25 18.90 48.60 -8.00
CA ASP A 25 18.93 47.32 -8.72
C ASP A 25 20.29 46.67 -9.08
N GLU A 26 20.54 45.49 -8.50
CA GLU A 26 21.03 44.33 -9.27
C GLU A 26 20.67 43.03 -8.51
N ALA A 27 19.96 42.10 -9.17
CA ALA A 27 19.47 40.86 -8.58
C ALA A 27 20.05 39.66 -9.33
N GLU A 28 21.05 39.01 -8.75
CA GLU A 28 21.70 37.84 -9.34
C GLU A 28 20.75 36.62 -9.38
N GLN A 29 20.83 35.85 -10.47
CA GLN A 29 19.93 34.73 -10.76
C GLN A 29 20.64 33.39 -10.54
N GLU A 30 20.20 32.60 -9.57
CA GLU A 30 20.61 31.20 -9.44
C GLU A 30 19.77 30.26 -10.36
N PRO A 31 20.35 29.16 -10.86
CA PRO A 31 19.81 28.40 -11.99
C PRO A 31 18.59 27.53 -11.65
N ALA A 32 17.71 27.36 -12.64
CA ALA A 32 16.46 26.61 -12.50
C ALA A 32 16.67 25.10 -12.30
N SER A 33 16.09 24.56 -11.22
CA SER A 33 15.96 23.12 -10.98
C SER A 33 14.96 22.48 -11.97
N PRO A 34 15.22 21.26 -12.50
CA PRO A 34 14.37 20.65 -13.53
C PRO A 34 12.96 20.34 -13.04
N ARG A 35 11.95 20.79 -13.80
CA ARG A 35 10.53 20.57 -13.51
C ARG A 35 10.16 19.08 -13.56
N GLY A 36 9.94 18.46 -12.40
CA GLY A 36 9.39 17.11 -12.30
C GLY A 36 7.93 17.02 -12.79
N PHE A 37 7.53 15.81 -13.22
CA PHE A 37 6.27 15.55 -13.95
C PHE A 37 5.00 16.16 -13.33
N PHE A 38 4.89 16.18 -12.00
CA PHE A 38 3.74 16.74 -11.26
C PHE A 38 3.42 18.20 -11.59
N GLY A 39 4.40 18.99 -12.07
CA GLY A 39 4.18 20.40 -12.42
C GLY A 39 3.19 20.61 -13.57
N ARG A 40 3.07 19.66 -14.51
CA ARG A 40 2.18 19.79 -15.68
C ARG A 40 0.69 19.60 -15.36
N VAL A 41 0.37 18.85 -14.30
CA VAL A 41 -1.03 18.54 -13.93
C VAL A 41 -1.71 19.72 -13.21
N ILE A 42 -0.92 20.61 -12.59
CA ILE A 42 -1.43 21.75 -11.82
C ILE A 42 -1.83 22.94 -12.73
N ASP A 43 -1.16 23.13 -13.86
CA ASP A 43 -1.48 24.19 -14.83
C ASP A 43 -2.89 24.01 -15.44
N ALA A 44 -3.29 22.75 -15.68
CA ALA A 44 -4.61 22.39 -16.19
C ALA A 44 -5.78 22.67 -15.21
N LEU A 45 -5.50 23.12 -13.98
CA LEU A 45 -6.49 23.41 -12.94
C LEU A 45 -6.70 24.92 -12.66
N LYS A 46 -6.09 25.82 -13.46
CA LYS A 46 -6.19 27.28 -13.24
C LYS A 46 -6.28 28.11 -14.53
N GLY A 47 -7.38 27.96 -15.27
CA GLY A 47 -7.73 28.94 -16.30
C GLY A 47 -8.89 28.52 -17.18
N GLY A 48 -10.01 29.22 -17.05
CA GLY A 48 -11.02 29.31 -18.08
C GLY A 48 -11.52 30.75 -18.16
N ASP A 49 -11.67 31.27 -19.37
CA ASP A 49 -12.98 31.75 -19.83
C ASP A 49 -13.04 31.83 -21.37
N SER A 50 -14.27 31.76 -21.90
CA SER A 50 -14.73 32.19 -23.22
C SER A 50 -13.95 31.80 -24.50
N SER A 51 -14.48 30.83 -25.25
CA SER A 51 -14.93 31.08 -26.63
C SER A 51 -15.93 29.99 -27.06
N GLU A 52 -16.98 30.38 -27.78
CA GLU A 52 -18.11 29.50 -28.13
C GLU A 52 -17.84 28.65 -29.37
N THR A 53 -18.33 27.41 -29.38
CA THR A 53 -18.66 26.66 -30.60
C THR A 53 -19.76 25.66 -30.27
N GLU A 54 -20.88 25.70 -30.99
CA GLU A 54 -21.97 24.73 -30.84
C GLU A 54 -21.61 23.42 -31.57
N GLY A 55 -21.86 22.26 -30.97
CA GLY A 55 -21.55 20.98 -31.62
C GLY A 55 -21.81 19.72 -30.79
N ASP A 56 -23.02 19.18 -30.95
CA ASP A 56 -23.48 17.80 -30.62
C ASP A 56 -23.63 17.40 -29.12
N GLU A 57 -24.83 16.93 -28.76
CA GLU A 57 -25.21 16.59 -27.37
C GLU A 57 -24.98 15.11 -27.05
N GLY A 58 -23.72 14.72 -26.82
CA GLY A 58 -23.37 13.41 -26.28
C GLY A 58 -23.41 13.37 -24.75
N GLU A 59 -24.53 12.96 -24.13
CA GLU A 59 -24.65 12.76 -22.67
C GLU A 59 -23.85 11.54 -22.15
N HIS A 60 -22.52 11.55 -22.30
CA HIS A 60 -21.64 10.68 -21.53
C HIS A 60 -21.38 11.31 -20.17
N HIS A 61 -22.17 10.91 -19.17
CA HIS A 61 -21.92 11.23 -17.77
C HIS A 61 -20.45 10.97 -17.41
N ALA A 62 -19.78 11.99 -16.86
CA ALA A 62 -18.42 11.86 -16.35
C ALA A 62 -18.40 10.88 -15.16
N ALA A 63 -18.18 9.60 -15.44
CA ALA A 63 -18.00 8.54 -14.47
C ALA A 63 -16.71 8.79 -13.69
N GLY A 64 -16.82 9.52 -12.57
CA GLY A 64 -15.67 9.98 -11.80
C GLY A 64 -14.78 8.82 -11.38
N ARG A 65 -13.50 8.86 -11.78
CA ARG A 65 -12.46 7.83 -11.58
C ARG A 65 -12.64 7.10 -10.22
N PRO A 66 -12.86 5.77 -10.20
CA PRO A 66 -13.37 5.06 -9.02
C PRO A 66 -12.63 5.34 -7.71
N GLY A 67 -11.29 5.34 -7.72
CA GLY A 67 -10.49 5.60 -6.52
C GLY A 67 -10.64 7.02 -5.94
N LEU A 68 -10.96 8.03 -6.75
CA LEU A 68 -11.31 9.37 -6.24
C LEU A 68 -12.71 9.42 -5.62
N VAL A 69 -13.59 8.48 -5.95
CA VAL A 69 -14.90 8.31 -5.30
C VAL A 69 -14.74 7.57 -3.98
N ASN A 70 -13.87 6.56 -3.91
CA ASN A 70 -13.51 5.85 -2.68
C ASN A 70 -13.02 6.82 -1.59
N LEU A 71 -12.14 7.76 -1.93
CA LEU A 71 -11.66 8.84 -1.06
C LEU A 71 -12.76 9.63 -0.33
N ARG A 72 -13.97 9.68 -0.90
CA ARG A 72 -15.14 10.41 -0.38
C ARG A 72 -16.19 9.51 0.29
N ARG A 73 -16.15 8.20 0.06
CA ARG A 73 -17.17 7.25 0.55
C ARG A 73 -16.66 6.35 1.67
N MET A 74 -15.42 5.88 1.57
CA MET A 74 -14.84 4.92 2.51
C MET A 74 -14.28 5.62 3.76
N ARG A 75 -14.33 4.88 4.87
CA ARG A 75 -13.87 5.26 6.20
C ARG A 75 -12.68 4.41 6.63
N VAL A 76 -12.09 4.75 7.77
CA VAL A 76 -10.91 4.07 8.31
C VAL A 76 -11.23 2.65 8.78
N ASP A 77 -12.45 2.38 9.26
CA ASP A 77 -12.94 1.03 9.56
C ASP A 77 -13.11 0.13 8.32
N ASP A 78 -13.54 0.69 7.17
CA ASP A 78 -13.65 -0.06 5.89
C ASP A 78 -12.30 -0.64 5.40
N VAL A 79 -11.16 -0.13 5.91
CA VAL A 79 -9.80 -0.44 5.41
C VAL A 79 -8.81 -0.86 6.52
N ALA A 80 -9.25 -0.99 7.76
CA ALA A 80 -8.36 -1.27 8.88
C ALA A 80 -7.99 -2.76 8.97
N ILE A 81 -6.69 -3.03 9.13
CA ILE A 81 -6.18 -4.32 9.60
C ILE A 81 -6.73 -4.53 11.02
N PRO A 82 -7.55 -5.57 11.29
CA PRO A 82 -8.18 -5.77 12.59
C PRO A 82 -7.17 -5.97 13.72
N LYS A 83 -7.50 -5.54 14.95
CA LYS A 83 -6.67 -5.69 16.16
C LYS A 83 -5.99 -7.05 16.31
N VAL A 84 -6.71 -8.13 15.98
CA VAL A 84 -6.26 -9.52 16.11
C VAL A 84 -5.22 -9.95 15.07
N GLU A 85 -5.06 -9.19 13.99
CA GLU A 85 -4.07 -9.39 12.93
C GLU A 85 -2.84 -8.47 13.07
N ILE A 86 -2.87 -7.51 14.02
CA ILE A 86 -1.75 -6.59 14.26
C ILE A 86 -0.56 -7.34 14.89
N ILE A 87 0.46 -7.60 14.08
CA ILE A 87 1.79 -7.97 14.58
C ILE A 87 2.46 -6.74 15.20
N ALA A 88 2.77 -6.81 16.49
CA ALA A 88 3.39 -5.73 17.26
C ALA A 88 4.43 -6.27 18.26
N ALA A 89 5.41 -5.44 18.61
CA ALA A 89 6.48 -5.80 19.55
C ALA A 89 6.24 -5.18 20.95
N PRO A 90 6.40 -5.93 22.05
CA PRO A 90 6.39 -5.34 23.39
C PRO A 90 7.67 -4.51 23.62
N LEU A 91 7.60 -3.43 24.40
CA LEU A 91 8.74 -2.54 24.68
C LEU A 91 10.01 -3.26 25.20
N ASN A 92 9.83 -4.41 25.88
CA ASN A 92 10.89 -5.21 26.48
C ASN A 92 11.32 -6.43 25.63
N ILE A 93 10.96 -6.48 24.34
CA ILE A 93 11.48 -7.44 23.36
C ILE A 93 13.02 -7.39 23.33
N THR A 94 13.70 -8.51 23.05
CA THR A 94 15.15 -8.51 22.83
C THR A 94 15.50 -8.02 21.42
N LEU A 95 16.79 -7.81 21.15
CA LEU A 95 17.25 -7.51 19.79
C LEU A 95 16.98 -8.68 18.84
N ASP A 96 17.25 -9.91 19.29
CA ASP A 96 17.20 -11.11 18.45
C ASP A 96 15.75 -11.50 18.13
N ASP A 97 14.83 -11.39 19.10
CA ASP A 97 13.39 -11.58 18.90
C ASP A 97 12.84 -10.54 17.90
N LEU A 98 13.26 -9.28 18.01
CA LEU A 98 12.80 -8.21 17.13
C LEU A 98 13.34 -8.38 15.69
N VAL A 99 14.60 -8.79 15.54
CA VAL A 99 15.18 -9.15 14.23
C VAL A 99 14.46 -10.37 13.63
N THR A 100 14.07 -11.34 14.46
CA THR A 100 13.29 -12.51 14.04
C THR A 100 11.90 -12.09 13.54
N MET A 101 11.16 -11.28 14.31
CA MET A 101 9.85 -10.74 13.92
C MET A 101 9.92 -9.93 12.60
N PHE A 102 10.95 -9.10 12.41
CA PHE A 102 11.18 -8.40 11.14
C PHE A 102 11.47 -9.35 9.97
N ARG A 103 12.12 -10.49 10.21
CA ARG A 103 12.48 -11.47 9.18
C ARG A 103 11.33 -12.39 8.81
N GLU A 104 10.52 -12.82 9.78
CA GLU A 104 9.41 -13.76 9.58
C GLU A 104 8.22 -13.12 8.87
N HIS A 105 7.91 -11.86 9.20
CA HIS A 105 6.77 -11.14 8.61
C HIS A 105 7.15 -10.21 7.45
N GLY A 106 8.44 -9.93 7.22
CA GLY A 106 8.94 -9.09 6.13
C GLY A 106 8.59 -7.59 6.22
N PHE A 107 7.92 -7.14 7.29
CA PHE A 107 7.47 -5.77 7.44
C PHE A 107 8.62 -4.75 7.53
N THR A 108 8.39 -3.53 7.04
CA THR A 108 9.38 -2.43 7.18
C THR A 108 9.24 -1.66 8.51
N ARG A 109 8.06 -1.75 9.15
CA ARG A 109 7.64 -0.99 10.34
C ARG A 109 6.80 -1.91 11.23
N ILE A 110 7.02 -1.87 12.55
CA ILE A 110 6.27 -2.69 13.53
C ILE A 110 5.81 -1.76 14.68
N PRO A 111 4.52 -1.75 15.06
CA PRO A 111 4.03 -1.03 16.24
C PRO A 111 4.68 -1.55 17.53
N VAL A 112 4.92 -0.66 18.51
CA VAL A 112 5.51 -1.01 19.81
C VAL A 112 4.60 -0.59 20.95
N PHE A 113 4.33 -1.51 21.88
CA PHE A 113 3.35 -1.34 22.95
C PHE A 113 3.91 -1.64 24.36
N ARG A 114 3.12 -1.34 25.40
CA ARG A 114 3.45 -1.66 26.80
C ARG A 114 2.33 -2.49 27.45
N GLY A 115 2.55 -3.80 27.58
CA GLY A 115 1.60 -4.69 28.26
C GLY A 115 0.46 -5.16 27.36
N THR A 116 -0.39 -4.24 26.90
CA THR A 116 -1.44 -4.52 25.89
C THR A 116 -1.27 -3.60 24.66
N LEU A 117 -1.91 -3.97 23.55
CA LEU A 117 -1.95 -3.15 22.33
C LEU A 117 -2.55 -1.76 22.59
N ASP A 118 -3.49 -1.67 23.54
CA ASP A 118 -4.16 -0.43 24.01
C ASP A 118 -3.24 0.52 24.80
N SER A 119 -1.95 0.18 24.91
CA SER A 119 -0.90 1.07 25.41
C SER A 119 0.23 1.22 24.38
N PRO A 120 -0.06 1.80 23.20
CA PRO A 120 0.92 2.02 22.14
C PRO A 120 1.94 3.10 22.54
N LEU A 121 3.16 3.00 22.01
CA LEU A 121 4.27 3.91 22.30
C LEU A 121 4.85 4.59 21.04
N GLY A 122 4.43 4.16 19.85
CA GLY A 122 5.05 4.49 18.57
C GLY A 122 5.41 3.23 17.78
N LEU A 123 6.09 3.39 16.64
CA LEU A 123 6.56 2.27 15.80
C LEU A 123 8.10 2.18 15.81
N ILE A 124 8.63 0.98 15.57
CA ILE A 124 10.04 0.77 15.19
C ILE A 124 10.12 0.54 13.68
N HIS A 125 11.10 1.16 13.02
CA HIS A 125 11.37 0.98 11.59
C HIS A 125 12.65 0.16 11.41
N LEU A 126 12.61 -0.85 10.54
CA LEU A 126 13.75 -1.73 10.23
C LEU A 126 15.04 -0.94 9.92
N LYS A 127 14.93 0.20 9.21
CA LYS A 127 16.07 1.07 8.90
C LYS A 127 16.76 1.66 10.14
N ASP A 128 16.02 1.98 11.20
CA ASP A 128 16.62 2.53 12.42
C ASP A 128 17.31 1.43 13.25
N LEU A 129 16.76 0.23 13.21
CA LEU A 129 17.36 -0.97 13.82
C LEU A 129 18.69 -1.31 13.14
N THR A 130 18.71 -1.39 11.80
CA THR A 130 19.94 -1.73 11.06
C THR A 130 21.00 -0.64 11.11
N LEU A 131 20.62 0.64 11.17
CA LEU A 131 21.59 1.75 11.32
C LEU A 131 22.21 1.83 12.73
N LYS A 132 21.57 1.29 13.77
CA LYS A 132 22.08 1.34 15.16
C LYS A 132 22.69 0.03 15.65
N HIS A 133 22.25 -1.11 15.13
CA HIS A 133 22.64 -2.45 15.59
C HIS A 133 23.08 -3.41 14.46
N GLY A 134 23.09 -2.96 13.20
CA GLY A 134 23.67 -3.72 12.10
C GLY A 134 25.20 -3.75 12.11
N PHE A 135 25.80 -4.52 11.19
CA PHE A 135 27.23 -4.51 10.87
C PHE A 135 28.20 -4.71 12.05
N GLY A 136 27.77 -5.43 13.10
CA GLY A 136 28.60 -5.70 14.29
C GLY A 136 28.68 -4.54 15.28
N ALA A 137 27.75 -3.58 15.23
CA ALA A 137 27.66 -2.46 16.17
C ALA A 137 27.36 -2.94 17.62
N GLY A 138 28.42 -3.20 18.38
CA GLY A 138 28.33 -3.61 19.78
C GLY A 138 27.79 -2.49 20.69
N GLY A 139 26.73 -2.78 21.42
CA GLY A 139 26.12 -1.85 22.37
C GLY A 139 24.92 -2.46 23.10
N LYS A 140 24.43 -1.80 24.16
CA LYS A 140 23.21 -2.23 24.85
C LYS A 140 22.00 -1.87 24.01
N PHE A 141 21.33 -2.86 23.44
CA PHE A 141 20.04 -2.67 22.76
C PHE A 141 19.06 -1.94 23.67
N THR A 142 18.45 -0.86 23.15
CA THR A 142 17.40 -0.11 23.83
C THR A 142 16.39 0.36 22.80
N LEU A 143 15.18 -0.19 22.80
CA LEU A 143 14.17 0.09 21.78
C LEU A 143 13.61 1.53 21.86
N ARG A 144 13.47 2.08 23.08
CA ARG A 144 12.78 3.36 23.32
C ARG A 144 13.34 4.57 22.53
N PRO A 145 14.66 4.79 22.39
CA PRO A 145 15.24 5.85 21.55
C PRO A 145 15.25 5.55 20.03
N MET A 146 14.51 4.54 19.58
CA MET A 146 14.29 4.21 18.17
C MET A 146 12.81 4.29 17.76
N LEU A 147 11.92 4.62 18.69
CA LEU A 147 10.49 4.74 18.42
C LEU A 147 10.18 6.03 17.65
N ARG A 148 9.44 5.88 16.54
CA ARG A 148 8.86 6.96 15.75
C ARG A 148 7.40 7.19 16.15
N PRO A 149 6.87 8.43 16.01
CA PRO A 149 5.45 8.68 16.24
C PRO A 149 4.57 7.92 15.23
N MET A 150 3.36 7.62 15.67
CA MET A 150 2.25 7.09 14.87
C MET A 150 1.13 8.14 14.82
N LEU A 151 0.22 8.03 13.87
CA LEU A 151 -1.07 8.72 13.95
C LEU A 151 -2.05 7.91 14.80
N TYR A 152 -3.02 8.60 15.38
CA TYR A 152 -4.17 8.03 16.08
C TYR A 152 -5.42 8.65 15.47
N VAL A 153 -6.38 7.82 15.06
CA VAL A 153 -7.60 8.27 14.36
C VAL A 153 -8.82 7.45 14.77
N PRO A 154 -10.03 8.03 14.77
CA PRO A 154 -11.26 7.28 14.99
C PRO A 154 -11.63 6.45 13.74
N PRO A 155 -12.30 5.30 13.90
CA PRO A 155 -12.74 4.46 12.77
C PRO A 155 -13.60 5.22 11.76
N SER A 156 -14.43 6.14 12.24
CA SER A 156 -15.35 6.93 11.40
C SER A 156 -14.68 7.98 10.50
N MET A 157 -13.36 8.20 10.58
CA MET A 157 -12.65 9.17 9.73
C MET A 157 -12.67 8.76 8.24
N PRO A 158 -12.99 9.65 7.28
CA PRO A 158 -12.89 9.34 5.86
C PRO A 158 -11.45 9.08 5.41
N ILE A 159 -11.21 8.06 4.57
CA ILE A 159 -9.84 7.63 4.21
C ILE A 159 -8.99 8.75 3.59
N GLY A 160 -9.60 9.66 2.81
CA GLY A 160 -8.89 10.79 2.22
C GLY A 160 -8.37 11.81 3.23
N VAL A 161 -9.04 11.96 4.36
CA VAL A 161 -8.59 12.84 5.46
C VAL A 161 -7.38 12.21 6.17
N LEU A 162 -7.37 10.89 6.34
CA LEU A 162 -6.21 10.17 6.88
C LEU A 162 -5.02 10.23 5.90
N LEU A 163 -5.24 9.94 4.61
CA LEU A 163 -4.19 9.99 3.59
C LEU A 163 -3.56 11.38 3.49
N GLN A 164 -4.36 12.45 3.50
CA GLN A 164 -3.86 13.82 3.50
C GLN A 164 -3.01 14.12 4.75
N GLN A 165 -3.44 13.66 5.94
CA GLN A 165 -2.65 13.81 7.17
C GLN A 165 -1.34 13.00 7.14
N MET A 166 -1.36 11.77 6.63
CA MET A 166 -0.17 10.93 6.46
C MET A 166 0.85 11.58 5.54
N GLN A 167 0.41 12.11 4.40
CA GLN A 167 1.24 12.86 3.46
C GLN A 167 1.85 14.12 4.09
N GLN A 168 1.03 14.97 4.73
CA GLN A 168 1.48 16.22 5.36
C GLN A 168 2.48 15.98 6.49
N LYS A 169 2.21 15.00 7.36
CA LYS A 169 3.03 14.70 8.55
C LYS A 169 4.20 13.76 8.24
N ARG A 170 4.29 13.21 7.01
CA ARG A 170 5.24 12.17 6.59
C ARG A 170 5.22 10.92 7.50
N ILE A 171 4.04 10.55 8.00
CA ILE A 171 3.83 9.36 8.84
C ILE A 171 3.03 8.34 8.03
N HIS A 172 3.58 7.15 7.86
CA HIS A 172 3.05 6.10 6.98
C HIS A 172 2.19 5.04 7.71
N MET A 173 1.81 5.28 8.96
CA MET A 173 1.12 4.30 9.80
C MET A 173 0.28 4.98 10.89
N ALA A 174 -0.95 4.52 11.05
CA ALA A 174 -1.94 5.01 12.00
C ALA A 174 -2.55 3.84 12.78
N LEU A 175 -2.83 4.07 14.06
CA LEU A 175 -3.69 3.20 14.87
C LEU A 175 -5.13 3.75 14.86
N VAL A 176 -6.08 2.84 14.69
CA VAL A 176 -7.51 3.11 14.82
C VAL A 176 -7.89 2.95 16.29
N ILE A 177 -8.46 4.00 16.87
CA ILE A 177 -8.76 4.11 18.30
C ILE A 177 -10.26 4.32 18.50
N ASP A 178 -10.86 3.54 19.41
CA ASP A 178 -12.28 3.62 19.76
C ASP A 178 -12.59 4.83 20.70
N GLU A 179 -13.87 5.04 21.03
CA GLU A 179 -14.29 6.10 21.95
C GLU A 179 -13.80 5.91 23.41
N TYR A 180 -13.25 4.75 23.76
CA TYR A 180 -12.76 4.38 25.09
C TYR A 180 -11.23 4.43 25.21
N GLY A 181 -10.51 4.63 24.10
CA GLY A 181 -9.05 4.64 24.03
C GLY A 181 -8.40 3.29 23.71
N GLY A 182 -9.19 2.25 23.40
CA GLY A 182 -8.71 0.95 22.92
C GLY A 182 -8.26 1.00 21.46
N VAL A 183 -7.38 0.07 21.07
CA VAL A 183 -6.99 -0.12 19.65
C VAL A 183 -7.97 -1.06 18.96
N ASP A 184 -8.63 -0.61 17.90
CA ASP A 184 -9.48 -1.45 17.04
C ASP A 184 -8.74 -2.03 15.82
N GLY A 185 -7.74 -1.30 15.32
CA GLY A 185 -7.05 -1.68 14.09
C GLY A 185 -5.83 -0.84 13.75
N LEU A 186 -5.22 -1.15 12.61
CA LEU A 186 -4.05 -0.48 12.05
C LEU A 186 -4.30 -0.12 10.57
N VAL A 187 -3.81 1.03 10.13
CA VAL A 187 -3.83 1.44 8.72
C VAL A 187 -2.46 1.97 8.33
N THR A 188 -1.93 1.53 7.19
CA THR A 188 -0.71 2.08 6.57
C THR A 188 -1.06 3.05 5.44
N ILE A 189 -0.11 3.90 5.02
CA ILE A 189 -0.35 4.76 3.85
C ILE A 189 -0.42 3.93 2.56
N GLU A 190 0.25 2.78 2.56
CA GLU A 190 0.27 1.85 1.45
C GLU A 190 -1.15 1.27 1.18
N ASP A 191 -1.86 0.81 2.22
CA ASP A 191 -3.27 0.32 2.13
C ASP A 191 -4.24 1.41 1.63
N LEU A 192 -4.02 2.66 2.07
CA LEU A 192 -4.83 3.79 1.62
C LEU A 192 -4.60 4.13 0.16
N ILE A 193 -3.35 4.08 -0.30
CA ILE A 193 -3.00 4.36 -1.71
C ILE A 193 -3.63 3.32 -2.63
N GLU A 194 -3.70 2.06 -2.21
CA GLU A 194 -4.43 0.99 -2.93
C GLU A 194 -5.89 1.39 -3.20
N GLN A 195 -6.60 1.97 -2.23
CA GLN A 195 -8.01 2.38 -2.42
C GLN A 195 -8.18 3.62 -3.32
N VAL A 196 -7.13 4.42 -3.54
CA VAL A 196 -7.14 5.62 -4.39
C VAL A 196 -6.71 5.33 -5.82
N ILE A 197 -5.80 4.39 -6.00
CA ILE A 197 -5.27 4.01 -7.30
C ILE A 197 -6.08 2.86 -7.90
N GLY A 198 -6.52 1.92 -7.05
CA GLY A 198 -6.98 0.58 -7.48
C GLY A 198 -5.80 -0.28 -7.95
N GLU A 199 -6.11 -1.43 -8.57
CA GLU A 199 -5.41 -1.72 -9.82
C GLU A 199 -5.91 -0.65 -10.81
N ILE A 200 -5.01 0.07 -11.49
CA ILE A 200 -5.42 1.03 -12.53
C ILE A 200 -5.87 0.20 -13.71
N GLU A 201 -7.17 -0.09 -13.79
CA GLU A 201 -7.82 -0.39 -15.06
C GLU A 201 -7.68 0.90 -15.91
N ASP A 202 -6.69 0.92 -16.81
CA ASP A 202 -6.39 2.09 -17.64
C ASP A 202 -7.58 2.43 -18.54
N GLU A 203 -7.61 3.65 -19.06
CA GLU A 203 -8.58 4.10 -20.08
C GLU A 203 -8.32 3.41 -21.45
N HIS A 204 -7.50 2.35 -21.44
CA HIS A 204 -7.04 1.47 -22.53
C HIS A 204 -7.02 -0.05 -22.19
N ASP A 205 -7.41 -0.47 -20.98
CA ASP A 205 -7.26 -1.87 -20.50
C ASP A 205 -8.32 -2.87 -21.04
N GLU A 206 -8.47 -2.94 -22.37
CA GLU A 206 -9.05 -4.12 -23.02
C GLU A 206 -8.00 -5.22 -23.30
N ASP A 207 -6.70 -4.88 -23.39
CA ASP A 207 -5.61 -5.82 -23.72
C ASP A 207 -4.33 -5.65 -22.87
N GLU A 208 -3.55 -6.74 -22.74
CA GLU A 208 -2.25 -6.88 -22.03
C GLU A 208 -2.25 -6.98 -20.48
N GLY A 209 -3.41 -6.94 -19.83
CA GLY A 209 -3.61 -7.44 -18.46
C GLY A 209 -3.91 -8.94 -18.40
N GLY A 210 -2.99 -9.79 -18.90
CA GLY A 210 -3.22 -11.22 -19.18
C GLY A 210 -4.13 -11.98 -18.20
N LEU A 211 -5.20 -12.59 -18.71
CA LEU A 211 -6.27 -13.23 -17.91
C LEU A 211 -5.79 -14.40 -17.03
N TRP A 212 -4.62 -14.97 -17.32
CA TRP A 212 -3.95 -16.00 -16.53
C TRP A 212 -2.43 -15.85 -16.52
N ILE A 213 -1.81 -16.39 -15.47
CA ILE A 213 -0.37 -16.60 -15.36
C ILE A 213 -0.12 -18.09 -15.15
N HIS A 214 0.64 -18.73 -16.04
CA HIS A 214 1.05 -20.12 -15.89
C HIS A 214 2.17 -20.23 -14.82
N GLU A 215 1.82 -20.64 -13.60
CA GLU A 215 2.76 -20.75 -12.48
C GLU A 215 3.68 -21.96 -12.61
N LYS A 216 3.13 -23.11 -13.04
CA LYS A 216 3.84 -24.39 -13.24
C LYS A 216 3.07 -25.22 -14.28
N THR A 217 3.70 -26.24 -14.87
CA THR A 217 3.00 -27.18 -15.77
C THR A 217 1.79 -27.79 -15.08
N GLY A 218 0.59 -27.53 -15.61
CA GLY A 218 -0.67 -27.97 -15.00
C GLY A 218 -1.18 -27.08 -13.85
N GLN A 219 -0.63 -25.88 -13.65
CA GLN A 219 -1.07 -24.93 -12.63
C GLN A 219 -1.06 -23.48 -13.16
N TRP A 220 -2.24 -22.86 -13.20
CA TRP A 220 -2.46 -21.49 -13.64
C TRP A 220 -3.06 -20.64 -12.51
N LEU A 221 -2.69 -19.37 -12.45
CA LEU A 221 -3.32 -18.34 -11.62
C LEU A 221 -4.16 -17.46 -12.54
N ILE A 222 -5.48 -17.61 -12.49
CA ILE A 222 -6.46 -17.08 -13.45
C ILE A 222 -7.32 -16.02 -12.77
N GLN A 223 -7.64 -14.94 -13.48
CA GLN A 223 -8.65 -13.96 -13.04
C GLN A 223 -10.04 -14.61 -13.14
N ALA A 224 -10.88 -14.48 -12.10
CA ALA A 224 -12.22 -15.08 -12.08
C ALA A 224 -13.16 -14.50 -13.16
N ARG A 225 -12.83 -13.33 -13.72
CA ARG A 225 -13.52 -12.72 -14.88
C ARG A 225 -13.13 -13.31 -16.24
N ALA A 226 -12.13 -14.21 -16.30
CA ALA A 226 -11.70 -14.82 -17.56
C ALA A 226 -12.87 -15.59 -18.19
N ALA A 227 -13.06 -15.39 -19.49
CA ALA A 227 -14.08 -16.11 -20.26
C ALA A 227 -13.81 -17.61 -20.21
N LEU A 228 -14.86 -18.41 -20.01
CA LEU A 228 -14.69 -19.83 -19.73
C LEU A 228 -14.12 -20.58 -20.96
N SER A 229 -14.54 -20.18 -22.16
CA SER A 229 -13.99 -20.61 -23.45
C SER A 229 -12.46 -20.48 -23.54
N ASP A 230 -11.93 -19.40 -22.99
CA ASP A 230 -10.53 -19.02 -23.16
C ASP A 230 -9.66 -19.79 -22.17
N VAL A 231 -10.20 -20.05 -20.97
CA VAL A 231 -9.62 -20.97 -19.99
C VAL A 231 -9.64 -22.41 -20.50
N GLU A 232 -10.72 -22.86 -21.14
CA GLU A 232 -10.77 -24.17 -21.82
C GLU A 232 -9.72 -24.26 -22.95
N ALA A 233 -9.58 -23.21 -23.77
CA ALA A 233 -8.64 -23.17 -24.89
C ALA A 233 -7.15 -23.17 -24.44
N GLU A 234 -6.80 -22.39 -23.41
CA GLU A 234 -5.46 -22.35 -22.80
C GLU A 234 -5.11 -23.68 -22.12
N THR A 235 -6.03 -24.22 -21.31
CA THR A 235 -5.75 -25.41 -20.50
C THR A 235 -5.95 -26.72 -21.27
N GLY A 236 -6.68 -26.71 -22.39
CA GLY A 236 -7.10 -27.92 -23.10
C GLY A 236 -8.08 -28.78 -22.30
N LEU A 237 -8.66 -28.25 -21.21
CA LEU A 237 -9.72 -28.90 -20.44
C LEU A 237 -11.07 -28.62 -21.06
N ARG A 238 -11.99 -29.57 -20.93
CA ARG A 238 -13.42 -29.28 -20.96
C ARG A 238 -13.90 -29.07 -19.53
N LEU A 239 -14.49 -27.92 -19.28
CA LEU A 239 -15.01 -27.44 -18.00
C LEU A 239 -16.55 -27.32 -18.03
N VAL A 240 -17.17 -27.28 -19.20
CA VAL A 240 -18.63 -27.35 -19.38
C VAL A 240 -19.03 -28.68 -20.04
N GLU A 241 -20.07 -29.36 -19.55
CA GLU A 241 -20.51 -30.63 -20.16
C GLU A 241 -21.49 -30.43 -21.32
N ASN A 242 -22.34 -29.39 -21.29
CA ASN A 242 -23.39 -29.11 -22.27
C ASN A 242 -23.39 -27.65 -22.76
N GLU A 243 -23.59 -27.41 -24.05
CA GLU A 243 -23.61 -26.06 -24.66
C GLU A 243 -24.79 -25.18 -24.18
N ASP A 244 -25.78 -25.76 -23.49
CA ASP A 244 -26.93 -25.05 -22.88
C ASP A 244 -26.65 -24.46 -21.48
N GLU A 245 -25.42 -24.63 -20.94
CA GLU A 245 -25.05 -24.09 -19.62
C GLU A 245 -24.60 -22.62 -19.73
N GLU A 246 -25.49 -21.68 -19.39
CA GLU A 246 -25.26 -20.22 -19.40
C GLU A 246 -24.18 -19.77 -18.37
N VAL A 247 -22.90 -19.99 -18.71
CA VAL A 247 -21.74 -19.70 -17.83
C VAL A 247 -20.61 -19.01 -18.61
N ASP A 248 -20.62 -17.68 -18.62
CA ASP A 248 -19.65 -16.89 -19.40
C ASP A 248 -18.21 -16.97 -18.85
N THR A 249 -18.02 -17.21 -17.54
CA THR A 249 -16.73 -17.03 -16.85
C THR A 249 -16.37 -18.13 -15.87
N LEU A 250 -15.06 -18.31 -15.62
CA LEU A 250 -14.54 -19.23 -14.62
C LEU A 250 -15.10 -18.98 -13.21
N GLY A 251 -15.30 -17.71 -12.83
CA GLY A 251 -15.94 -17.33 -11.57
C GLY A 251 -17.41 -17.78 -11.49
N GLY A 252 -18.15 -17.70 -12.60
CA GLY A 252 -19.51 -18.21 -12.72
C GLY A 252 -19.59 -19.72 -12.54
N LEU A 253 -18.69 -20.47 -13.20
CA LEU A 253 -18.62 -21.93 -13.06
C LEU A 253 -18.40 -22.35 -11.60
N ILE A 254 -17.40 -21.76 -10.94
CA ILE A 254 -17.06 -22.11 -9.55
C ILE A 254 -18.18 -21.72 -8.58
N PHE A 255 -18.89 -20.61 -8.83
CA PHE A 255 -20.08 -20.24 -8.08
C PHE A 255 -21.22 -21.26 -8.26
N MET A 256 -21.46 -21.73 -9.50
CA MET A 256 -22.48 -22.75 -9.79
C MET A 256 -22.17 -24.08 -9.09
N LEU A 257 -20.92 -24.56 -9.21
CA LEU A 257 -20.43 -25.80 -8.57
C LEU A 257 -20.52 -25.75 -7.03
N ALA A 258 -20.23 -24.59 -6.42
CA ALA A 258 -20.24 -24.44 -4.97
C ALA A 258 -21.61 -24.02 -4.39
N GLY A 259 -22.54 -23.55 -5.22
CA GLY A 259 -23.83 -22.98 -4.82
C GLY A 259 -23.74 -21.64 -4.04
N ARG A 260 -22.54 -21.04 -3.97
CA ARG A 260 -22.21 -19.79 -3.26
C ARG A 260 -20.86 -19.26 -3.73
N VAL A 261 -20.48 -18.07 -3.28
CA VAL A 261 -19.08 -17.62 -3.33
C VAL A 261 -18.26 -18.46 -2.32
N PRO A 262 -17.22 -19.19 -2.75
CA PRO A 262 -16.31 -19.88 -1.83
C PRO A 262 -15.35 -18.93 -1.12
N LEU A 263 -14.84 -19.35 0.05
CA LEU A 263 -13.91 -18.54 0.84
C LEU A 263 -12.47 -18.68 0.35
N ARG A 264 -11.62 -17.72 0.71
CA ARG A 264 -10.18 -17.77 0.40
C ARG A 264 -9.53 -19.01 1.02
N GLY A 265 -8.77 -19.75 0.22
CA GLY A 265 -8.17 -21.04 0.59
C GLY A 265 -9.09 -22.25 0.43
N GLU A 266 -10.36 -22.07 0.05
CA GLU A 266 -11.26 -23.16 -0.29
C GLU A 266 -10.88 -23.76 -1.66
N VAL A 267 -11.02 -25.09 -1.81
CA VAL A 267 -10.69 -25.81 -3.05
C VAL A 267 -11.93 -26.53 -3.56
N ILE A 268 -12.35 -26.22 -4.79
CA ILE A 268 -13.51 -26.82 -5.45
C ILE A 268 -13.02 -27.80 -6.53
N THR A 269 -13.45 -29.06 -6.45
CA THR A 269 -13.07 -30.13 -7.40
C THR A 269 -14.06 -30.23 -8.56
N HIS A 270 -13.55 -30.38 -9.79
CA HIS A 270 -14.35 -30.52 -11.00
C HIS A 270 -14.33 -31.95 -11.58
N PRO A 271 -15.43 -32.47 -12.18
CA PRO A 271 -15.44 -33.79 -12.84
C PRO A 271 -14.38 -33.99 -13.92
N SER A 272 -13.88 -32.92 -14.55
CA SER A 272 -12.78 -32.98 -15.53
C SER A 272 -11.39 -33.28 -14.93
N GLY A 273 -11.27 -33.41 -13.60
CA GLY A 273 -9.98 -33.59 -12.91
C GLY A 273 -9.22 -32.28 -12.67
N ALA A 274 -9.94 -31.16 -12.64
CA ALA A 274 -9.42 -29.86 -12.24
C ALA A 274 -9.74 -29.56 -10.77
N GLU A 275 -8.84 -28.84 -10.10
CA GLU A 275 -9.00 -28.29 -8.76
C GLU A 275 -8.91 -26.77 -8.81
N PHE A 276 -9.92 -26.07 -8.30
CA PHE A 276 -9.98 -24.60 -8.24
C PHE A 276 -9.75 -24.12 -6.80
N GLU A 277 -8.53 -23.67 -6.50
CA GLU A 277 -8.18 -23.06 -5.21
C GLU A 277 -8.48 -21.54 -5.26
N VAL A 278 -9.30 -21.04 -4.33
CA VAL A 278 -9.63 -19.61 -4.26
C VAL A 278 -8.47 -18.84 -3.61
N VAL A 279 -7.66 -18.17 -4.44
CA VAL A 279 -6.54 -17.35 -3.98
C VAL A 279 -7.02 -15.99 -3.44
N GLU A 280 -8.05 -15.44 -4.07
CA GLU A 280 -8.66 -14.16 -3.69
C GLU A 280 -10.16 -14.11 -4.06
N ALA A 281 -10.99 -13.66 -3.11
CA ALA A 281 -12.41 -13.41 -3.27
C ALA A 281 -12.86 -12.30 -2.30
N ASP A 282 -13.93 -11.61 -2.64
CA ASP A 282 -14.68 -10.73 -1.73
C ASP A 282 -16.04 -11.36 -1.37
N PRO A 283 -16.82 -10.83 -0.41
CA PRO A 283 -18.09 -11.45 0.02
C PRO A 283 -19.18 -11.56 -1.06
N ARG A 284 -18.94 -11.04 -2.27
CA ARG A 284 -19.93 -10.97 -3.37
C ARG A 284 -19.43 -11.63 -4.65
N ARG A 285 -18.12 -11.77 -4.86
CA ARG A 285 -17.53 -12.40 -6.05
C ARG A 285 -16.16 -13.03 -5.78
N LEU A 286 -15.85 -14.04 -6.60
CA LEU A 286 -14.48 -14.51 -6.79
C LEU A 286 -13.66 -13.44 -7.55
N LYS A 287 -12.35 -13.35 -7.27
CA LYS A 287 -11.43 -12.45 -8.00
C LYS A 287 -10.30 -13.22 -8.70
N ARG A 288 -9.61 -14.12 -7.99
CA ARG A 288 -8.38 -14.77 -8.47
C ARG A 288 -8.35 -16.23 -8.01
N ILE A 289 -8.24 -17.14 -8.98
CA ILE A 289 -8.35 -18.59 -8.81
C ILE A 289 -7.05 -19.25 -9.23
N ARG A 290 -6.58 -20.25 -8.47
CA ARG A 290 -5.50 -21.13 -8.88
C ARG A 290 -6.11 -22.44 -9.37
N LEU A 291 -6.05 -22.68 -10.68
CA LEU A 291 -6.46 -23.91 -11.33
C LEU A 291 -5.28 -24.90 -11.29
N ARG A 292 -5.51 -26.12 -10.81
CA ARG A 292 -4.58 -27.26 -10.93
C ARG A 292 -5.20 -28.39 -11.73
N MET A 293 -4.39 -29.10 -12.50
CA MET A 293 -4.73 -30.39 -13.11
C MET A 293 -4.21 -31.55 -12.24
N THR A 294 -5.10 -32.39 -11.75
CA THR A 294 -4.73 -33.55 -10.92
C THR A 294 -4.13 -34.71 -11.75
N ASN A 295 -4.04 -34.58 -13.08
CA ASN A 295 -3.55 -35.61 -14.02
C ASN A 295 -2.43 -35.14 -14.96
N VAL A 296 -1.50 -34.29 -14.51
CA VAL A 296 -0.21 -34.14 -15.21
C VAL A 296 0.67 -35.34 -14.88
N ALA A 297 0.75 -36.30 -15.80
CA ALA A 297 1.58 -37.49 -15.63
C ALA A 297 3.07 -37.12 -15.52
N THR A 298 3.63 -37.23 -14.30
CA THR A 298 5.03 -36.90 -14.00
C THR A 298 5.99 -37.69 -14.91
N PRO A 299 6.98 -37.05 -15.58
CA PRO A 299 7.89 -37.75 -16.51
C PRO A 299 8.78 -38.85 -15.91
N SER A 300 8.74 -39.07 -14.59
CA SER A 300 9.63 -39.96 -13.85
C SER A 300 9.23 -41.44 -13.80
N GLU A 301 7.99 -41.81 -14.12
CA GLU A 301 7.49 -43.18 -13.88
C GLU A 301 7.46 -44.10 -15.11
N ARG A 302 7.61 -43.56 -16.33
CA ARG A 302 7.66 -44.38 -17.57
C ARG A 302 8.98 -45.16 -17.77
N SER A 303 9.93 -45.08 -16.83
CA SER A 303 11.25 -45.72 -16.90
C SER A 303 11.44 -46.89 -15.92
N ARG A 304 10.36 -47.43 -15.36
CA ARG A 304 10.39 -48.60 -14.43
C ARG A 304 9.36 -49.70 -14.72
N ALA A 305 8.71 -49.66 -15.88
CA ALA A 305 7.80 -50.71 -16.33
C ALA A 305 8.43 -51.71 -17.33
N ASP A 306 9.52 -51.31 -18.02
CA ASP A 306 10.22 -52.09 -19.04
C ASP A 306 11.69 -52.36 -18.64
N ALA A 307 11.92 -52.93 -17.45
CA ALA A 307 13.23 -53.36 -16.94
C ALA A 307 13.11 -54.50 -15.92
#